data_AF-S9W621-F1
#
_entry.id   AF-S9W621-F1
#
_cell.length_a   1.000
_cell.length_b   1.000
_cell.length_c   1.000
_cell.angle_alpha   90.00
_cell.angle_beta   90.00
_cell.angle_gamma   90.00
#
_symmetry.space_group_name_H-M   'P 1'
#
loop_
_entity.id
_entity.type
_entity.pdbx_description
1 polymer ?
#
loop_
_entity_poly.entity_id
_entity_poly.type
_entity_poly.pdbx_seq_one_letter_code
_entity_poly.pdbx_strand_id
1 'polypeptide(L)'
;MEKEQAYLQAMVTIVEETWQRDATDKGEEKPGYSFNTDTREGLEAFSLYKRYAEMIEEMLMGFMERETAGQQQPVSLEDLAAAVMEEWATPEGAVRYLCTAYIAAALDFNDFCELAMDYTDLVGTGTFNS
;
A
#
# COMPACT_ATOMS: atom_id res chain seq x y z
N MET A 1 10.94 -2.31 -4.90
CA MET A 1 11.17 -1.53 -6.12
C MET A 1 10.47 -2.16 -7.33
N GLU A 2 11.09 -2.95 -8.23
CA GLU A 2 10.38 -3.41 -9.46
C GLU A 2 9.13 -4.28 -9.20
N LYS A 3 9.19 -5.21 -8.23
CA LYS A 3 8.05 -6.08 -7.88
C LYS A 3 6.89 -5.32 -7.22
N GLU A 4 7.22 -4.33 -6.40
CA GLU A 4 6.26 -3.47 -5.69
C GLU A 4 5.49 -2.60 -6.67
N GLN A 5 6.20 -1.94 -7.60
CA GLN A 5 5.58 -1.18 -8.69
C GLN A 5 4.65 -2.06 -9.52
N ALA A 6 5.03 -3.32 -9.79
CA ALA A 6 4.17 -4.25 -10.51
C ALA A 6 2.88 -4.59 -9.75
N TYR A 7 2.92 -4.72 -8.43
CA TYR A 7 1.71 -4.96 -7.61
C TYR A 7 0.77 -3.75 -7.59
N LEU A 8 1.33 -2.54 -7.39
CA LEU A 8 0.54 -1.31 -7.40
C LEU A 8 -0.09 -1.08 -8.79
N GLN A 9 0.68 -1.27 -9.86
CA GLN A 9 0.18 -1.13 -11.23
C GLN A 9 -0.90 -2.17 -11.59
N ALA A 10 -0.76 -3.41 -11.11
CA ALA A 10 -1.78 -4.44 -11.32
C ALA A 10 -3.08 -4.12 -10.58
N MET A 11 -2.97 -3.60 -9.34
CA MET A 11 -4.13 -3.19 -8.56
C MET A 11 -4.84 -2.00 -9.20
N VAL A 12 -4.09 -1.00 -9.68
CA VAL A 12 -4.59 0.11 -10.49
C VAL A 12 -5.44 -0.39 -11.65
N THR A 13 -4.95 -1.32 -12.45
CA THR A 13 -5.68 -1.81 -13.63
C THR A 13 -7.02 -2.43 -13.22
N ILE A 14 -7.03 -3.22 -12.15
CA ILE A 14 -8.27 -3.83 -11.63
C ILE A 14 -9.22 -2.75 -11.12
N VAL A 15 -8.70 -1.72 -10.44
CA VAL A 15 -9.50 -0.60 -9.95
C VAL A 15 -10.12 0.20 -11.09
N GLU A 16 -9.33 0.55 -12.11
CA GLU A 16 -9.82 1.26 -13.28
C GLU A 16 -10.83 0.44 -14.08
N GLU A 17 -10.61 -0.87 -14.26
CA GLU A 17 -11.55 -1.76 -14.98
C GLU A 17 -12.87 -1.93 -14.22
N THR A 18 -12.80 -2.09 -12.89
CA THR A 18 -13.99 -2.22 -12.04
C THR A 18 -14.75 -0.90 -12.01
N TRP A 19 -14.04 0.22 -11.89
CA TRP A 19 -14.62 1.56 -11.93
C TRP A 19 -15.24 1.89 -13.28
N GLN A 20 -14.56 1.63 -14.40
CA GLN A 20 -15.09 1.91 -15.73
C GLN A 20 -16.39 1.14 -15.99
N ARG A 21 -16.56 -0.07 -15.42
CA ARG A 21 -17.82 -0.82 -15.50
C ARG A 21 -18.92 -0.18 -14.66
N ASP A 22 -18.64 0.18 -13.41
CA ASP A 22 -19.63 0.72 -12.47
C ASP A 22 -20.02 2.19 -12.76
N ALA A 23 -19.09 3.00 -13.29
CA ALA A 23 -19.31 4.39 -13.66
C ALA A 23 -20.28 4.54 -14.85
N THR A 24 -20.39 3.52 -15.72
CA THR A 24 -21.34 3.51 -16.83
C THR A 24 -22.80 3.49 -16.40
N ASP A 25 -23.10 3.07 -15.16
CA ASP A 25 -24.49 2.86 -14.71
C ASP A 25 -25.07 4.00 -13.85
N LYS A 26 -24.25 4.92 -13.29
CA LYS A 26 -24.75 5.88 -12.28
C LYS A 26 -24.32 7.34 -12.37
N GLY A 27 -23.31 7.70 -13.17
CA GLY A 27 -22.91 9.11 -13.32
C GLY A 27 -22.45 9.78 -12.01
N GLU A 28 -21.78 9.03 -11.14
CA GLU A 28 -21.27 9.50 -9.84
C GLU A 28 -19.79 9.92 -9.91
N GLU A 29 -19.42 10.92 -9.10
CA GLU A 29 -18.03 11.29 -8.80
C GLU A 29 -17.27 10.12 -8.15
N LYS A 30 -15.91 10.12 -8.25
CA LYS A 30 -14.96 9.07 -7.79
C LYS A 30 -15.56 8.22 -6.65
N PRO A 31 -15.66 6.88 -6.79
CA PRO A 31 -16.35 6.07 -5.78
C PRO A 31 -15.64 6.22 -4.45
N GLY A 32 -16.41 6.26 -3.36
CA GLY A 32 -15.84 5.92 -2.06
C GLY A 32 -15.17 4.55 -2.15
N TYR A 33 -14.09 4.37 -1.37
CA TYR A 33 -13.12 3.26 -1.38
C TYR A 33 -13.69 1.86 -1.04
N SER A 34 -14.91 1.55 -1.47
CA SER A 34 -15.65 0.33 -1.17
C SER A 34 -15.46 -0.70 -2.30
N PHE A 35 -14.47 -1.57 -2.16
CA PHE A 35 -14.27 -2.70 -3.07
C PHE A 35 -15.16 -3.90 -2.70
N ASN A 36 -16.01 -4.35 -3.63
CA ASN A 36 -16.84 -5.55 -3.39
C ASN A 36 -16.03 -6.84 -3.64
N THR A 37 -15.61 -7.49 -2.56
CA THR A 37 -14.83 -8.74 -2.59
C THR A 37 -15.65 -9.99 -2.95
N ASP A 38 -16.97 -9.88 -3.15
CA ASP A 38 -17.82 -11.00 -3.61
C ASP A 38 -17.83 -11.14 -5.14
N THR A 39 -17.16 -10.20 -5.84
CA THR A 39 -16.95 -10.24 -7.29
C THR A 39 -15.64 -10.94 -7.64
N ARG A 40 -15.52 -11.45 -8.86
CA ARG A 40 -14.27 -12.07 -9.33
C ARG A 40 -13.11 -11.07 -9.27
N GLU A 41 -13.35 -9.86 -9.72
CA GLU A 41 -12.41 -8.74 -9.73
C GLU A 41 -11.99 -8.36 -8.29
N GLY A 42 -12.94 -8.33 -7.35
CA GLY A 42 -12.65 -8.12 -5.93
C GLY A 42 -11.82 -9.23 -5.29
N LEU A 43 -12.04 -10.49 -5.67
CA LEU A 43 -11.20 -11.63 -5.22
C LEU A 43 -9.79 -11.55 -5.81
N GLU A 44 -9.65 -11.13 -7.07
CA GLU A 44 -8.34 -10.90 -7.72
C GLU A 44 -7.58 -9.75 -7.04
N ALA A 45 -8.25 -8.65 -6.72
CA ALA A 45 -7.69 -7.55 -5.93
C ALA A 45 -7.25 -8.01 -4.53
N PHE A 46 -8.09 -8.78 -3.83
CA PHE A 46 -7.74 -9.30 -2.51
C PHE A 46 -6.55 -10.27 -2.55
N SER A 47 -6.45 -11.08 -3.60
CA SER A 47 -5.29 -11.96 -3.83
C SER A 47 -4.00 -11.17 -4.03
N LEU A 48 -4.05 -10.05 -4.76
CA LEU A 48 -2.92 -9.13 -4.90
C LEU A 48 -2.53 -8.49 -3.57
N TYR A 49 -3.51 -8.03 -2.80
CA TYR A 49 -3.28 -7.51 -1.44
C TYR A 49 -2.52 -8.52 -0.56
N LYS A 50 -2.94 -9.80 -0.56
CA LYS A 50 -2.25 -10.84 0.24
C LYS A 50 -0.78 -11.00 -0.16
N ARG A 51 -0.48 -10.99 -1.46
CA ARG A 51 0.91 -11.07 -1.97
C ARG A 51 1.72 -9.82 -1.64
N TYR A 52 1.09 -8.65 -1.68
CA TYR A 52 1.71 -7.39 -1.29
C TYR A 52 2.05 -7.40 0.21
N ALA A 53 1.13 -7.84 1.06
CA ALA A 53 1.35 -7.96 2.49
C ALA A 53 2.51 -8.92 2.82
N GLU A 54 2.56 -10.09 2.18
CA GLU A 54 3.67 -11.05 2.32
C GLU A 54 5.02 -10.42 1.92
N MET A 55 5.05 -9.66 0.82
CA MET A 55 6.28 -8.97 0.39
C MET A 55 6.76 -7.95 1.42
N ILE A 56 5.85 -7.15 2.00
CA ILE A 56 6.20 -6.17 3.03
C ILE A 56 6.69 -6.89 4.30
N GLU A 57 6.04 -7.99 4.70
CA GLU A 57 6.48 -8.82 5.83
C GLU A 57 7.90 -9.37 5.62
N GLU A 58 8.19 -9.93 4.44
CA GLU A 58 9.53 -10.41 4.06
C GLU A 58 10.59 -9.28 4.12
N MET A 59 10.23 -8.07 3.68
CA MET A 59 11.13 -6.91 3.73
C MET A 59 11.43 -6.49 5.16
N LEU A 60 10.41 -6.47 6.05
CA LEU A 60 10.56 -6.14 7.46
C LEU A 60 11.40 -7.20 8.19
N MET A 61 11.11 -8.49 7.95
CA MET A 61 11.91 -9.59 8.51
C MET A 61 13.36 -9.51 8.08
N GLY A 62 13.62 -9.34 6.78
CA GLY A 62 14.98 -9.20 6.26
C GLY A 62 15.70 -7.97 6.82
N PHE A 63 14.98 -6.88 7.12
CA PHE A 63 15.54 -5.71 7.81
C PHE A 63 15.94 -6.06 9.25
N MET A 64 15.03 -6.66 10.03
CA MET A 64 15.31 -7.05 11.42
C MET A 64 16.49 -8.03 11.52
N GLU A 65 16.59 -9.01 10.62
CA GLU A 65 17.71 -9.95 10.56
C GLU A 65 19.05 -9.24 10.32
N ARG A 66 19.09 -8.28 9.40
CA ARG A 66 20.31 -7.51 9.09
C ARG A 66 20.74 -6.63 10.26
N GLU A 67 19.81 -5.90 10.87
CA GLU A 67 20.12 -5.00 11.98
C GLU A 67 20.52 -5.79 13.24
N THR A 68 19.85 -6.91 13.50
CA THR A 68 20.19 -7.82 14.61
C THR A 68 21.58 -8.43 14.44
N ALA A 69 21.99 -8.76 13.22
CA ALA A 69 23.32 -9.33 12.95
C ALA A 69 24.48 -8.35 13.25
N GLY A 70 24.21 -7.04 13.28
CA GLY A 70 25.20 -5.99 13.54
C GLY A 70 25.20 -5.43 14.97
N GLN A 71 24.24 -5.82 15.82
CA GLN A 71 24.00 -5.22 17.12
C GLN A 71 24.10 -6.22 18.28
N GLN A 72 24.35 -5.72 19.49
CA GLN A 72 24.37 -6.56 20.70
C GLN A 72 22.96 -6.98 21.16
N GLN A 73 21.92 -6.29 20.69
CA GLN A 73 20.52 -6.60 20.98
C GLN A 73 19.74 -6.79 19.66
N PRO A 74 18.90 -7.83 19.57
CA PRO A 74 17.99 -8.00 18.44
C PRO A 74 17.01 -6.84 18.34
N VAL A 75 16.74 -6.39 17.11
CA VAL A 75 15.63 -5.47 16.83
C VAL A 75 14.36 -6.33 16.78
N SER A 76 13.40 -6.07 17.67
CA SER A 76 12.12 -6.76 17.67
C SER A 76 11.10 -6.07 16.76
N LEU A 77 10.03 -6.79 16.39
CA LEU A 77 8.92 -6.21 15.63
C LEU A 77 8.22 -5.11 16.44
N GLU A 78 8.16 -5.29 17.77
CA GLU A 78 7.60 -4.32 18.70
C GLU A 78 8.41 -3.01 18.73
N ASP A 79 9.75 -3.09 18.69
CA ASP A 79 10.61 -1.90 18.62
C ASP A 79 10.40 -1.16 17.29
N LEU A 80 10.27 -1.91 16.19
CA LEU A 80 10.01 -1.34 14.87
C LEU A 80 8.63 -0.68 14.80
N ALA A 81 7.60 -1.33 15.34
CA ALA A 81 6.25 -0.79 15.42
C ALA A 81 6.21 0.49 16.29
N ALA A 82 6.93 0.50 17.41
CA ALA A 82 7.03 1.68 18.26
C ALA A 82 7.69 2.86 17.53
N ALA A 83 8.77 2.61 16.80
CA ALA A 83 9.46 3.63 16.00
C ALA A 83 8.55 4.20 14.89
N VAL A 84 7.84 3.33 14.18
CA VAL A 84 6.86 3.72 13.14
C VAL A 84 5.74 4.57 13.75
N MET A 85 5.20 4.17 14.91
CA MET A 85 4.12 4.88 15.59
C MET A 85 4.56 6.24 16.16
N GLU A 86 5.79 6.33 16.68
CA GLU A 86 6.38 7.60 17.14
C GLU A 86 6.56 8.58 15.97
N GLU A 87 7.04 8.08 14.84
CA GLU A 87 7.22 8.87 13.62
C GLU A 87 5.88 9.35 13.05
N TRP A 88 4.88 8.47 13.02
CA TRP A 88 3.50 8.76 12.57
C TRP A 88 2.78 9.80 13.44
N ALA A 89 3.13 9.91 14.72
CA ALA A 89 2.52 10.87 15.64
C ALA A 89 2.90 12.34 15.35
N THR A 90 3.88 12.58 14.48
CA THR A 90 4.33 13.94 14.13
C THR A 90 3.61 14.48 12.89
N PRO A 91 3.24 15.78 12.86
CA PRO A 91 2.61 16.39 11.68
C PRO A 91 3.47 16.29 10.41
N GLU A 92 4.80 16.30 10.54
CA GLU A 92 5.72 16.09 9.43
C GLU A 92 5.89 14.61 9.04
N GLY A 93 5.65 13.67 9.97
CA GLY A 93 5.78 12.23 9.74
C GLY A 93 4.67 11.65 8.88
N ALA A 94 3.43 12.12 9.07
CA ALA A 94 2.29 11.71 8.23
C ALA A 94 2.45 12.10 6.74
N VAL A 95 3.26 13.13 6.43
CA VAL A 95 3.40 13.70 5.08
C VAL A 95 4.69 13.25 4.37
N ARG A 96 5.68 12.73 5.09
CA ARG A 96 7.01 12.41 4.53
C ARG A 96 7.32 10.94 4.31
N TYR A 97 6.61 10.02 4.96
CA TYR A 97 7.02 8.61 4.97
C TYR A 97 6.12 7.74 4.13
N LEU A 98 6.45 7.69 2.84
CA LEU A 98 6.00 6.67 1.91
C LEU A 98 6.12 5.24 2.52
N CYS A 99 7.14 5.02 3.36
CA CYS A 99 7.39 3.79 4.12
C CYS A 99 6.21 3.36 5.01
N THR A 100 5.62 4.30 5.76
CA THR A 100 4.54 3.99 6.70
C THR A 100 3.22 3.76 5.97
N ALA A 101 3.00 4.44 4.84
CA ALA A 101 1.86 4.16 3.95
C ALA A 101 1.96 2.74 3.36
N TYR A 102 3.16 2.29 2.95
CA TYR A 102 3.36 0.92 2.48
C TYR A 102 3.06 -0.13 3.55
N ILE A 103 3.42 0.13 4.81
CA ILE A 103 3.13 -0.75 5.94
C ILE A 103 1.63 -0.75 6.26
N ALA A 104 0.97 0.42 6.29
CA ALA A 104 -0.46 0.51 6.51
C ALA A 104 -1.26 -0.27 5.44
N ALA A 105 -0.89 -0.10 4.16
CA ALA A 105 -1.45 -0.85 3.04
C ALA A 105 -1.18 -2.37 3.10
N ALA A 106 -0.23 -2.85 3.90
CA ALA A 106 -0.03 -4.29 4.11
C ALA A 106 -0.94 -4.86 5.20
N LEU A 107 -1.52 -4.00 6.04
CA LEU A 107 -2.34 -4.38 7.20
C LEU A 107 -3.84 -4.25 6.92
N ASP A 108 -4.23 -3.30 6.08
CA ASP A 108 -5.63 -3.05 5.72
C ASP A 108 -5.83 -3.03 4.20
N PHE A 109 -6.90 -3.72 3.75
CA PHE A 109 -7.20 -3.84 2.33
C PHE A 109 -7.70 -2.53 1.71
N ASN A 110 -8.40 -1.69 2.47
CA ASN A 110 -8.85 -0.39 1.97
C ASN A 110 -7.65 0.55 1.83
N ASP A 111 -6.75 0.57 2.80
CA ASP A 111 -5.50 1.34 2.72
C ASP A 111 -4.64 0.89 1.52
N PHE A 112 -4.64 -0.40 1.17
CA PHE A 112 -4.01 -0.91 -0.05
C PHE A 112 -4.67 -0.38 -1.33
N CYS A 113 -5.99 -0.35 -1.37
CA CYS A 113 -6.74 0.20 -2.51
C CYS A 113 -6.47 1.71 -2.67
N GLU A 114 -6.48 2.45 -1.57
CA GLU A 114 -6.15 3.89 -1.53
C GLU A 114 -4.75 4.15 -2.07
N LEU A 115 -3.75 3.42 -1.55
CA LEU A 115 -2.36 3.56 -1.97
C LEU A 115 -2.17 3.25 -3.46
N ALA A 116 -2.81 2.20 -3.98
CA ALA A 116 -2.73 1.86 -5.40
C ALA A 116 -3.30 2.98 -6.28
N MET A 117 -4.42 3.59 -5.88
CA MET A 117 -5.02 4.70 -6.61
C MET A 117 -4.21 5.99 -6.53
N ASP A 118 -3.63 6.31 -5.38
CA ASP A 118 -2.73 7.45 -5.22
C ASP A 118 -1.47 7.30 -6.08
N TYR A 119 -0.96 6.07 -6.21
CA TYR A 119 0.14 5.76 -7.11
C TYR A 119 -0.21 6.05 -8.58
N THR A 120 -1.45 5.78 -9.03
CA THR A 120 -1.91 6.21 -10.35
C THR A 120 -1.96 7.70 -10.54
N ASP A 121 -2.52 8.43 -9.57
CA ASP A 121 -2.62 9.89 -9.67
C ASP A 121 -1.22 10.52 -9.70
N LEU A 122 -0.25 9.91 -9.00
CA LEU A 122 1.16 10.31 -9.02
C LEU A 122 1.87 10.01 -10.36
N VAL A 123 1.63 8.84 -10.95
CA VAL A 123 2.30 8.39 -12.19
C VAL A 123 1.61 8.95 -13.44
N GLY A 124 0.31 9.20 -13.39
CA GLY A 124 -0.50 9.73 -14.49
C GLY A 124 -0.41 11.25 -14.68
N THR A 125 0.00 12.01 -13.66
CA THR A 125 0.06 13.49 -13.73
C THR A 125 1.41 14.06 -14.18
N GLY A 126 2.49 13.27 -14.22
CA GLY A 126 3.75 13.71 -14.84
C GLY A 126 4.34 15.04 -14.33
N THR A 127 3.99 15.49 -13.12
CA THR A 127 4.51 16.75 -12.55
C THR A 127 5.31 16.49 -11.29
N PHE A 128 6.54 16.03 -11.46
CA PHE A 128 7.63 16.35 -10.53
C PHE A 128 8.09 17.77 -10.88
N ASN A 129 7.55 18.79 -10.21
CA ASN A 129 8.27 20.06 -10.12
C ASN A 129 9.21 19.98 -8.93
N SER A 130 10.49 20.08 -9.26
CA SER A 130 11.66 20.09 -8.37
C SER A 130 11.61 21.21 -7.34
#